data_AF-A0A2G6H9F9-F1
#
_entry.id   AF-A0A2G6H9F9-F1
#
_cell.length_a   1.000
_cell.length_b   1.000
_cell.length_c   1.000
_cell.angle_alpha   90.00
_cell.angle_beta   90.00
_cell.angle_gamma   90.00
#
_symmetry.space_group_name_H-M   'P 1'
#
loop_
_entity.id
_entity.type
_entity.pdbx_description
1 polymer ?
#
loop_
_entity_poly.entity_id
_entity_poly.type
_entity_poly.pdbx_seq_one_letter_code
_entity_poly.pdbx_strand_id
1 'polypeptide(L)'
;MKRIFFTTLFLIVFCCAGFSQLKQEVAQVYFERAAQALDENKDAKAEEYFVKGEEILGGMVSSTNDTRLGAMLYFRLKKYEKAKAYVEQYFSLSPKRGTLEYKTMLEVYVSCEEKIAEQKELERQKEEERLRKEREKRRIDSLTQIWTQEAKKRSLIADKIHPFNKQGIALYELKGNFGIVDDKGAIIKVAENDKFGCNFDGYIVIANRKVAPTKIFVYDCLKKEVVKIPSISEIGPLTTNYGKVTLVRANGSLVLYPDRFSSLFIYNLKEQKRVETVEAEKKRILEQLEENKIIDRYKSDGRVRINDVWYHFGSYLGGGIVAMFGEKDENNLKGFFFSSRKKFVPVSELNYLGVFYDDKIQGFKGNKILWLNRTGDVIEESENKLHKYKGNSVVEKNDDKSFFIIDKESNKILKDGEEFPLLKEFLE
;
A
#
# COMPACT_ATOMS: atom_id res chain seq x y z
N MET A 1 -54.87 -80.27 -33.40
CA MET A 1 -54.33 -79.00 -32.85
C MET A 1 -53.87 -79.08 -31.39
N LYS A 2 -54.63 -79.64 -30.44
CA LYS A 2 -54.20 -79.74 -29.02
C LYS A 2 -52.87 -80.49 -28.78
N ARG A 3 -52.54 -81.54 -29.55
CA ARG A 3 -51.26 -82.29 -29.42
C ARG A 3 -50.02 -81.54 -29.94
N ILE A 4 -50.17 -80.73 -30.99
CA ILE A 4 -49.07 -79.93 -31.57
C ILE A 4 -48.73 -78.77 -30.63
N PHE A 5 -49.74 -78.10 -30.06
CA PHE A 5 -49.54 -77.01 -29.11
C PHE A 5 -48.84 -77.47 -27.81
N PHE A 6 -49.16 -78.67 -27.31
CA PHE A 6 -48.47 -79.24 -26.14
C PHE A 6 -47.01 -79.59 -26.44
N THR A 7 -46.67 -80.01 -27.65
CA THR A 7 -45.28 -80.37 -28.01
C THR A 7 -44.42 -79.14 -28.29
N THR A 8 -44.93 -78.09 -28.93
CA THR A 8 -44.21 -76.81 -29.04
C THR A 8 -44.05 -76.11 -27.70
N LEU A 9 -45.06 -76.16 -26.82
CA LEU A 9 -44.93 -75.63 -25.45
C LEU A 9 -43.88 -76.40 -24.65
N PHE A 10 -43.81 -77.73 -24.78
CA PHE A 10 -42.79 -78.55 -24.11
C PHE A 10 -41.38 -78.27 -24.63
N LEU A 11 -41.21 -78.08 -25.95
CA LEU A 11 -39.90 -77.75 -26.56
C LEU A 11 -39.41 -76.35 -26.19
N ILE A 12 -40.31 -75.36 -26.11
CA ILE A 12 -39.96 -74.00 -25.67
C ILE A 12 -39.59 -74.01 -24.18
N VAL A 13 -40.31 -74.75 -23.33
CA VAL A 13 -39.95 -74.90 -21.90
C VAL A 13 -38.63 -75.66 -21.73
N PHE A 14 -38.35 -76.67 -22.55
CA PHE A 14 -37.10 -77.44 -22.49
C PHE A 14 -35.88 -76.62 -22.96
N CYS A 15 -36.01 -75.84 -24.03
CA CYS A 15 -34.96 -74.92 -24.48
C CYS A 15 -34.73 -73.78 -23.46
N CYS A 16 -35.78 -73.18 -22.91
CA CYS A 16 -35.64 -72.13 -21.89
C CYS A 16 -35.04 -72.66 -20.58
N ALA A 17 -35.37 -73.89 -20.17
CA ALA A 17 -34.79 -74.53 -18.99
C ALA A 17 -33.29 -74.83 -19.17
N GLY A 18 -32.87 -75.31 -20.35
CA GLY A 18 -31.47 -75.61 -20.65
C GLY A 18 -30.55 -74.38 -20.66
N PHE A 19 -31.01 -73.24 -21.18
CA PHE A 19 -30.24 -71.99 -21.17
C PHE A 19 -30.13 -71.36 -19.77
N SER A 20 -31.15 -71.51 -18.92
CA SER A 20 -31.10 -71.05 -17.53
C SER A 20 -30.11 -71.87 -16.70
N GLN A 21 -30.07 -73.18 -16.93
CA GLN A 21 -29.14 -74.09 -16.25
C GLN A 21 -27.68 -73.84 -16.64
N LEU A 22 -27.39 -73.60 -17.93
CA LEU A 22 -26.05 -73.25 -18.41
C LEU A 22 -25.53 -71.92 -17.80
N LYS A 23 -26.39 -70.91 -17.64
CA LYS A 23 -26.00 -69.64 -16.98
C LYS A 23 -25.66 -69.84 -15.50
N GLN A 24 -26.41 -70.70 -14.79
CA GLN A 24 -26.12 -71.04 -13.40
C GLN A 24 -24.78 -71.76 -13.27
N GLU A 25 -24.50 -72.74 -14.13
CA GLU A 25 -23.23 -73.46 -14.14
C GLU A 25 -22.04 -72.54 -14.42
N VAL A 26 -22.16 -71.63 -15.39
CA VAL A 26 -21.09 -70.67 -15.71
C VAL A 26 -20.88 -69.66 -14.58
N ALA A 27 -21.94 -69.14 -13.98
CA ALA A 27 -21.83 -68.23 -12.83
C ALA A 27 -21.19 -68.91 -11.61
N GLN A 28 -21.50 -70.19 -11.37
CA GLN A 28 -20.92 -70.96 -10.28
C GLN A 28 -19.39 -71.05 -10.39
N VAL A 29 -18.86 -71.27 -11.59
CA VAL A 29 -17.40 -71.26 -11.82
C VAL A 29 -16.77 -69.92 -11.43
N TYR A 30 -17.46 -68.81 -11.69
CA TYR A 30 -16.98 -67.49 -11.28
C TYR A 30 -17.06 -67.28 -9.77
N PHE A 31 -18.11 -67.75 -9.08
CA PHE A 31 -18.17 -67.70 -7.62
C PHE A 31 -17.13 -68.59 -6.95
N GLU A 32 -16.84 -69.76 -7.49
CA GLU A 32 -15.75 -70.63 -6.99
C GLU A 32 -14.38 -69.95 -7.15
N ARG A 33 -14.13 -69.32 -8.30
CA ARG A 33 -12.91 -68.53 -8.52
C ARG A 33 -12.84 -67.31 -7.60
N ALA A 34 -13.97 -66.68 -7.32
CA ALA A 34 -14.05 -65.57 -6.36
C ALA A 34 -13.75 -66.04 -4.94
N ALA A 35 -14.29 -67.18 -4.51
CA ALA A 35 -14.00 -67.80 -3.22
C ALA A 35 -12.51 -68.15 -3.09
N GLN A 36 -11.94 -68.81 -4.11
CA GLN A 36 -10.51 -69.12 -4.14
C GLN A 36 -9.65 -67.86 -4.07
N ALA A 37 -9.98 -66.84 -4.87
CA ALA A 37 -9.24 -65.57 -4.84
C ALA A 37 -9.37 -64.87 -3.48
N LEU A 38 -10.51 -64.97 -2.82
CA LEU A 38 -10.73 -64.43 -1.47
C LEU A 38 -9.89 -65.20 -0.44
N ASP A 39 -9.82 -66.52 -0.51
CA ASP A 39 -8.98 -67.35 0.37
C ASP A 39 -7.48 -67.07 0.15
N GLU A 40 -7.09 -66.75 -1.08
CA GLU A 40 -5.74 -66.33 -1.45
C GLU A 40 -5.42 -64.86 -1.13
N ASN A 41 -6.32 -64.13 -0.43
CA ASN A 41 -6.22 -62.70 -0.10
C ASN A 41 -6.05 -61.79 -1.33
N LYS A 42 -6.61 -62.18 -2.48
CA LYS A 42 -6.63 -61.40 -3.73
C LYS A 42 -7.98 -60.70 -3.89
N ASP A 43 -8.32 -59.83 -2.93
CA ASP A 43 -9.66 -59.25 -2.80
C ASP A 43 -10.17 -58.51 -4.05
N ALA A 44 -9.28 -57.83 -4.79
CA ALA A 44 -9.65 -57.17 -6.05
C ALA A 44 -10.02 -58.18 -7.17
N LYS A 45 -9.33 -59.32 -7.25
CA LYS A 45 -9.66 -60.39 -8.20
C LYS A 45 -10.90 -61.15 -7.75
N ALA A 46 -11.07 -61.33 -6.45
CA ALA A 46 -12.29 -61.90 -5.87
C ALA A 46 -13.51 -61.03 -6.23
N GLU A 47 -13.39 -59.70 -6.13
CA GLU A 47 -14.42 -58.76 -6.59
C GLU A 47 -14.70 -58.91 -8.08
N GLU A 48 -13.67 -58.92 -8.92
CA GLU A 48 -13.83 -59.05 -10.36
C GLU A 48 -14.55 -60.35 -10.75
N TYR A 49 -14.16 -61.49 -10.17
CA TYR A 49 -14.82 -62.77 -10.44
C TYR A 49 -16.24 -62.81 -9.88
N PHE A 50 -16.47 -62.25 -8.69
CA PHE A 50 -17.80 -62.22 -8.09
C PHE A 50 -18.77 -61.40 -8.93
N VAL A 51 -18.39 -60.18 -9.33
CA VAL A 51 -19.20 -59.30 -10.19
C VAL A 51 -19.51 -59.97 -11.53
N LYS A 52 -18.54 -60.64 -12.16
CA LYS A 52 -18.78 -61.41 -13.40
C LYS A 52 -19.81 -62.52 -13.20
N GLY A 53 -19.76 -63.23 -12.07
CA GLY A 53 -20.75 -64.23 -11.70
C GLY A 53 -22.15 -63.64 -11.55
N GLU A 54 -22.27 -62.48 -10.90
CA GLU A 54 -23.54 -61.77 -10.73
C GLU A 54 -24.13 -61.26 -12.04
N GLU A 55 -23.31 -60.68 -12.92
CA GLU A 55 -23.73 -60.18 -14.23
C GLU A 55 -24.32 -61.30 -15.10
N ILE A 56 -23.72 -62.50 -15.07
CA ILE A 56 -24.20 -63.68 -15.81
C ILE A 56 -25.60 -64.12 -15.32
N LEU A 57 -25.88 -63.96 -14.03
CA LEU A 57 -27.17 -64.24 -13.42
C LEU A 57 -28.18 -63.09 -13.53
N GLY A 58 -27.81 -61.95 -14.13
CA GLY A 58 -28.66 -60.77 -14.21
C GLY A 58 -28.83 -60.04 -12.88
N GLY A 59 -27.86 -60.15 -11.98
CA GLY A 59 -27.81 -59.45 -10.69
C GLY A 59 -28.50 -60.16 -9.52
N MET A 60 -29.04 -61.38 -9.71
CA MET A 60 -29.73 -62.12 -8.64
C MET A 60 -28.93 -63.36 -8.20
N VAL A 61 -28.40 -63.30 -6.98
CA VAL A 61 -27.71 -64.42 -6.32
C VAL A 61 -28.68 -65.17 -5.42
N SER A 62 -29.05 -66.41 -5.78
CA SER A 62 -30.14 -67.15 -5.11
C SER A 62 -29.66 -68.32 -4.24
N SER A 63 -28.35 -68.42 -4.03
CA SER A 63 -27.69 -69.47 -3.26
C SER A 63 -27.20 -68.92 -1.93
N THR A 64 -27.41 -69.69 -0.85
CA THR A 64 -26.92 -69.34 0.49
C THR A 64 -25.39 -69.29 0.54
N ASN A 65 -24.69 -70.08 -0.28
CA ASN A 65 -23.22 -70.05 -0.32
C ASN A 65 -22.68 -68.81 -1.03
N ASP A 66 -23.33 -68.41 -2.12
CA ASP A 66 -22.86 -67.31 -2.95
C ASP A 66 -23.22 -65.95 -2.31
N THR A 67 -24.39 -65.86 -1.66
CA THR A 67 -24.74 -64.69 -0.82
C THR A 67 -23.79 -64.54 0.37
N ARG A 68 -23.42 -65.66 1.03
CA ARG A 68 -22.39 -65.66 2.09
C ARG A 68 -21.03 -65.21 1.55
N LEU A 69 -20.63 -65.69 0.37
CA LEU A 69 -19.39 -65.27 -0.28
C LEU A 69 -19.40 -63.76 -0.58
N GLY A 70 -20.50 -63.23 -1.13
CA GLY A 70 -20.68 -61.80 -1.38
C GLY A 70 -20.61 -60.96 -0.10
N ALA A 71 -21.30 -61.38 0.95
CA ALA A 71 -21.24 -60.73 2.26
C ALA A 71 -19.80 -60.63 2.79
N MET A 72 -19.07 -61.76 2.81
CA MET A 72 -17.69 -61.82 3.29
C MET A 72 -16.72 -60.99 2.44
N LEU A 73 -16.85 -61.09 1.11
CA LEU A 73 -16.05 -60.33 0.15
C LEU A 73 -16.25 -58.82 0.34
N TYR A 74 -17.50 -58.34 0.29
CA TYR A 74 -17.78 -56.92 0.40
C TYR A 74 -17.49 -56.37 1.80
N PHE A 75 -17.62 -57.19 2.85
CA PHE A 75 -17.20 -56.81 4.20
C PHE A 75 -15.69 -56.57 4.26
N ARG A 76 -14.90 -57.47 3.64
CA ARG A 76 -13.45 -57.34 3.57
C ARG A 76 -13.00 -56.15 2.72
N LEU A 77 -13.71 -55.88 1.63
CA LEU A 77 -13.52 -54.68 0.80
C LEU A 77 -14.00 -53.39 1.48
N LYS A 78 -14.49 -53.45 2.73
CA LYS A 78 -15.05 -52.33 3.50
C LYS A 78 -16.24 -51.65 2.83
N LYS A 79 -16.93 -52.37 1.94
CA LYS A 79 -18.18 -51.96 1.27
C LYS A 79 -19.36 -52.45 2.12
N TYR A 80 -19.46 -51.93 3.34
CA TYR A 80 -20.33 -52.49 4.39
C TYR A 80 -21.82 -52.46 4.05
N GLU A 81 -22.32 -51.41 3.37
CA GLU A 81 -23.72 -51.38 2.89
C GLU A 81 -24.01 -52.50 1.88
N LYS A 82 -23.07 -52.77 0.96
CA LYS A 82 -23.19 -53.93 0.04
C LYS A 82 -23.12 -55.24 0.81
N ALA A 83 -22.16 -55.38 1.72
CA ALA A 83 -22.00 -56.57 2.55
C ALA A 83 -23.28 -56.88 3.35
N LYS A 84 -23.86 -55.87 3.99
CA LYS A 84 -25.14 -55.95 4.70
C LYS A 84 -26.27 -56.43 3.78
N ALA A 85 -26.39 -55.88 2.57
CA ALA A 85 -27.39 -56.32 1.61
C ALA A 85 -27.27 -57.82 1.27
N TYR A 86 -26.05 -58.34 1.07
CA TYR A 86 -25.85 -59.80 0.87
C TYR A 86 -26.14 -60.62 2.12
N VAL A 87 -25.89 -60.09 3.32
CA VAL A 87 -26.26 -60.77 4.57
C VAL A 87 -27.78 -60.83 4.75
N GLU A 88 -28.49 -59.74 4.43
CA GLU A 88 -29.97 -59.72 4.42
C GLU A 88 -30.52 -60.70 3.39
N GLN A 89 -29.92 -60.76 2.20
CA GLN A 89 -30.25 -61.73 1.16
C GLN A 89 -29.96 -63.17 1.60
N TYR A 90 -28.84 -63.41 2.29
CA TYR A 90 -28.53 -64.71 2.89
C TYR A 90 -29.63 -65.15 3.88
N PHE A 91 -30.12 -64.25 4.73
CA PHE A 91 -31.19 -64.56 5.68
C PHE A 91 -32.56 -64.74 5.03
N SER A 92 -32.85 -64.07 3.90
CA SER A 92 -34.12 -64.22 3.17
C SER A 92 -34.25 -65.60 2.52
N LEU A 93 -33.13 -66.26 2.21
CA LEU A 93 -33.06 -67.63 1.67
C LEU A 93 -33.32 -68.73 2.72
N SER A 94 -33.78 -68.38 3.92
CA SER A 94 -34.14 -69.31 5.01
C SER A 94 -33.04 -70.33 5.36
N PRO A 95 -31.81 -69.87 5.67
CA PRO A 95 -30.68 -70.75 6.00
C PRO A 95 -30.94 -71.54 7.28
N LYS A 96 -30.29 -72.70 7.43
CA LYS A 96 -30.42 -73.54 8.62
C LYS A 96 -29.92 -72.79 9.85
N ARG A 97 -30.83 -72.54 10.80
CA ARG A 97 -30.48 -71.88 12.07
C ARG A 97 -29.53 -72.75 12.88
N GLY A 98 -28.60 -72.11 13.59
CA GLY A 98 -27.70 -72.76 14.54
C GLY A 98 -26.41 -73.33 13.94
N THR A 99 -26.23 -73.33 12.61
CA THR A 99 -24.95 -73.71 12.00
C THR A 99 -23.87 -72.65 12.26
N LEU A 100 -22.61 -73.02 12.05
CA LEU A 100 -21.50 -72.08 12.17
C LEU A 100 -21.64 -70.92 11.18
N GLU A 101 -22.01 -71.22 9.94
CA GLU A 101 -22.20 -70.22 8.87
C GLU A 101 -23.31 -69.24 9.21
N TYR A 102 -24.41 -69.72 9.81
CA TYR A 102 -25.49 -68.88 10.30
C TYR A 102 -25.00 -67.91 11.38
N LYS A 103 -24.19 -68.40 12.34
CA LYS A 103 -23.59 -67.55 13.39
C LYS A 103 -22.59 -66.54 12.81
N THR A 104 -21.74 -66.95 11.88
CA THR A 104 -20.80 -66.06 11.19
C THR A 104 -21.53 -64.96 10.42
N MET A 105 -22.64 -65.26 9.74
CA MET A 105 -23.43 -64.23 9.05
C MET A 105 -24.14 -63.28 10.02
N LEU A 106 -24.55 -63.73 11.20
CA LEU A 106 -25.03 -62.83 12.26
C LEU A 106 -23.92 -61.88 12.74
N GLU A 107 -22.71 -62.39 12.96
CA GLU A 107 -21.55 -61.57 13.35
C GLU A 107 -21.20 -60.55 12.28
N VAL A 108 -21.20 -60.94 11.00
CA VAL A 108 -20.97 -60.03 9.88
C VAL A 108 -22.10 -59.00 9.78
N TYR A 109 -23.36 -59.38 10.00
CA TYR A 109 -24.49 -58.43 10.03
C TYR A 109 -24.27 -57.33 11.08
N VAL A 110 -23.99 -57.73 12.33
CA VAL A 110 -23.77 -56.78 13.43
C VAL A 110 -22.54 -55.92 13.16
N SER A 111 -21.45 -56.52 12.68
CA SER A 111 -20.22 -55.80 12.32
C SER A 111 -20.47 -54.79 11.19
N CYS A 112 -21.30 -55.14 10.20
CA CYS A 112 -21.72 -54.21 9.15
C CYS A 112 -22.51 -53.03 9.73
N GLU A 113 -23.49 -53.26 10.60
CA GLU A 113 -24.27 -52.19 11.22
C GLU A 113 -23.38 -51.21 12.00
N GLU A 114 -22.47 -51.74 12.82
CA GLU A 114 -21.52 -50.93 13.58
C GLU A 114 -20.60 -50.11 12.65
N LYS A 115 -20.05 -50.74 11.61
CA LYS A 115 -19.14 -50.07 10.66
C LYS A 115 -19.84 -49.05 9.77
N ILE A 116 -21.09 -49.30 9.39
CA ILE A 116 -21.93 -48.34 8.66
C ILE A 116 -22.22 -47.12 9.54
N ALA A 117 -22.56 -47.33 10.81
CA ALA A 117 -22.78 -46.25 11.76
C ALA A 117 -21.50 -45.41 11.97
N GLU A 118 -20.34 -46.06 12.11
CA GLU A 118 -19.02 -45.41 12.22
C GLU A 118 -18.69 -44.56 10.98
N GLN A 119 -18.93 -45.09 9.77
CA GLN A 119 -18.72 -44.35 8.52
C GLN A 119 -19.63 -43.12 8.40
N LYS A 120 -20.92 -43.26 8.71
CA LYS A 120 -21.88 -42.16 8.68
C LYS A 120 -21.51 -41.05 9.66
N GLU A 121 -21.07 -41.40 10.86
CA GLU A 121 -20.61 -40.42 11.84
C GLU A 121 -19.32 -39.71 11.39
N LEU A 122 -18.36 -40.43 10.83
CA LEU A 122 -17.14 -39.83 10.28
C LEU A 122 -17.43 -38.89 9.10
N GLU A 123 -18.34 -39.27 8.21
CA GLU A 123 -18.79 -38.42 7.10
C GLU A 123 -19.50 -37.17 7.59
N ARG A 124 -20.37 -37.30 8.60
CA ARG A 124 -21.02 -36.17 9.26
C ARG A 124 -20.00 -35.19 9.85
N GLN A 125 -19.00 -35.70 10.58
CA GLN A 125 -17.94 -34.87 11.16
C GLN A 125 -17.11 -34.14 10.09
N LYS A 126 -16.75 -34.83 8.99
CA LYS A 126 -16.04 -34.22 7.86
C LYS A 126 -16.87 -33.14 7.17
N GLU A 127 -18.16 -33.38 6.98
CA GLU A 127 -19.07 -32.42 6.37
C GLU A 127 -19.31 -31.20 7.29
N GLU A 128 -19.47 -31.42 8.60
CA GLU A 128 -19.54 -30.34 9.59
C GLU A 128 -18.25 -29.50 9.62
N GLU A 129 -17.08 -30.13 9.55
CA GLU A 129 -15.79 -29.43 9.45
C GLU A 129 -15.67 -28.63 8.15
N ARG A 130 -16.10 -29.20 7.02
CA ARG A 130 -16.14 -28.52 5.71
C ARG A 130 -17.05 -27.30 5.76
N LEU A 131 -18.26 -27.45 6.29
CA LEU A 131 -19.23 -26.36 6.47
C LEU A 131 -18.70 -25.29 7.42
N ARG A 132 -18.02 -25.68 8.50
CA ARG A 132 -17.38 -24.73 9.44
C ARG A 132 -16.29 -23.92 8.74
N LYS A 133 -15.39 -24.57 7.99
CA LYS A 133 -14.33 -23.89 7.21
C LYS A 133 -14.91 -22.97 6.14
N GLU A 134 -15.98 -23.40 5.47
CA GLU A 134 -16.65 -22.60 4.44
C GLU A 134 -17.33 -21.36 5.04
N ARG A 135 -18.02 -21.50 6.19
CA ARG A 135 -18.60 -20.38 6.94
C ARG A 135 -17.53 -19.39 7.40
N GLU A 136 -16.43 -19.88 7.94
CA GLU A 136 -15.32 -19.02 8.38
C GLU A 136 -14.68 -18.28 7.21
N LYS A 137 -14.48 -18.96 6.07
CA LYS A 137 -14.00 -18.30 4.86
C LYS A 137 -14.94 -17.20 4.39
N ARG A 138 -16.25 -17.46 4.33
CA ARG A 138 -17.25 -16.43 3.95
C ARG A 138 -17.26 -15.26 4.92
N ARG A 139 -17.07 -15.51 6.23
CA ARG A 139 -16.91 -14.46 7.24
C ARG A 139 -15.68 -13.60 6.94
N ILE A 140 -14.51 -14.22 6.74
CA ILE A 140 -13.26 -13.52 6.44
C ILE A 140 -13.36 -12.71 5.14
N ASP A 141 -13.91 -13.29 4.07
CA ASP A 141 -14.08 -12.61 2.78
C ASP A 141 -14.98 -11.36 2.94
N SER A 142 -16.06 -11.49 3.70
CA SER A 142 -17.00 -10.40 3.98
C SER A 142 -16.36 -9.29 4.81
N LEU A 143 -15.64 -9.64 5.89
CA LEU A 143 -14.93 -8.67 6.73
C LEU A 143 -13.79 -7.98 5.97
N THR A 144 -13.07 -8.73 5.14
CA THR A 144 -12.00 -8.19 4.28
C THR A 144 -12.56 -7.16 3.29
N GLN A 145 -13.73 -7.43 2.71
CA GLN A 145 -14.40 -6.49 1.82
C GLN A 145 -14.81 -5.20 2.55
N ILE A 146 -15.41 -5.32 3.74
CA ILE A 146 -15.79 -4.16 4.58
C ILE A 146 -14.55 -3.35 4.94
N TRP A 147 -13.51 -4.01 5.43
CA TRP A 147 -12.25 -3.38 5.79
C TRP A 147 -11.63 -2.64 4.60
N THR A 148 -11.60 -3.25 3.42
CA THR A 148 -11.03 -2.64 2.21
C THR A 148 -11.77 -1.37 1.81
N GLN A 149 -13.10 -1.35 1.93
CA GLN A 149 -13.89 -0.15 1.62
C GLN A 149 -13.63 0.99 2.62
N GLU A 150 -13.54 0.66 3.90
CA GLU A 150 -13.27 1.65 4.97
C GLU A 150 -11.82 2.14 4.97
N ALA A 151 -10.86 1.27 4.68
CA ALA A 151 -9.45 1.61 4.53
C ALA A 151 -9.25 2.57 3.36
N LYS A 152 -9.87 2.30 2.19
CA LYS A 152 -9.78 3.20 1.02
C LYS A 152 -10.22 4.62 1.31
N LYS A 153 -11.28 4.82 2.10
CA LYS A 153 -11.75 6.16 2.52
C LYS A 153 -10.71 6.91 3.37
N ARG A 154 -9.84 6.18 4.05
CA ARG A 154 -8.77 6.68 4.92
C ARG A 154 -7.42 6.79 4.22
N SER A 155 -7.37 6.45 2.94
CA SER A 155 -6.16 6.66 2.13
C SER A 155 -6.01 8.13 1.74
N LEU A 156 -4.77 8.61 1.72
CA LEU A 156 -4.41 9.90 1.18
C LEU A 156 -4.09 9.74 -0.31
N ILE A 157 -4.82 10.47 -1.16
CA ILE A 157 -4.60 10.48 -2.60
C ILE A 157 -3.44 11.44 -2.91
N ALA A 158 -2.32 10.89 -3.36
CA ALA A 158 -1.13 11.63 -3.78
C ALA A 158 -0.35 10.81 -4.81
N ASP A 159 0.48 11.49 -5.61
CA ASP A 159 1.52 10.84 -6.40
C ASP A 159 2.79 10.61 -5.55
N LYS A 160 3.03 11.50 -4.58
CA LYS A 160 4.19 11.42 -3.68
C LYS A 160 3.92 12.12 -2.35
N ILE A 161 4.41 11.56 -1.25
CA ILE A 161 4.51 12.22 0.04
C ILE A 161 6.00 12.37 0.36
N HIS A 162 6.46 13.60 0.63
CA HIS A 162 7.83 13.87 1.06
C HIS A 162 8.02 13.46 2.51
N PRO A 163 9.26 13.23 2.98
CA PRO A 163 9.49 12.92 4.39
C PRO A 163 8.90 13.99 5.33
N PHE A 164 8.28 13.54 6.42
CA PHE A 164 7.86 14.41 7.50
C PHE A 164 9.07 15.14 8.08
N ASN A 165 8.87 16.41 8.46
CA ASN A 165 9.85 17.16 9.23
C ASN A 165 9.74 16.83 10.73
N LYS A 166 10.57 17.44 11.57
CA LYS A 166 10.58 17.22 13.03
C LYS A 166 9.23 17.52 13.70
N GLN A 167 8.37 18.31 13.07
CA GLN A 167 7.04 18.69 13.57
C GLN A 167 5.92 17.79 13.04
N GLY A 168 6.28 16.71 12.32
CA GLY A 168 5.32 15.78 11.74
C GLY A 168 4.59 16.36 10.54
N ILE A 169 5.20 17.28 9.78
CA ILE A 169 4.55 17.92 8.63
C ILE A 169 5.34 17.64 7.36
N ALA A 170 4.63 17.27 6.29
CA ALA A 170 5.19 16.94 5.00
C ALA A 170 4.55 17.73 3.87
N LEU A 171 5.32 17.91 2.80
CA LEU A 171 4.78 18.24 1.49
C LEU A 171 4.25 16.97 0.83
N TYR A 172 3.17 17.08 0.07
CA TYR A 172 2.74 16.02 -0.83
C TYR A 172 2.47 16.59 -2.22
N GLU A 173 2.57 15.74 -3.24
CA GLU A 173 2.35 16.08 -4.64
C GLU A 173 1.13 15.34 -5.19
N LEU A 174 0.28 16.04 -5.93
CA LEU A 174 -0.86 15.48 -6.66
C LEU A 174 -1.02 16.18 -8.00
N LYS A 175 -0.91 15.44 -9.10
CA LYS A 175 -1.00 15.92 -10.48
C LYS A 175 -0.07 17.13 -10.75
N GLY A 176 1.13 17.07 -10.17
CA GLY A 176 2.13 18.15 -10.26
C GLY A 176 1.80 19.41 -9.46
N ASN A 177 0.86 19.34 -8.52
CA ASN A 177 0.58 20.40 -7.55
C ASN A 177 1.06 19.98 -6.15
N PHE A 178 1.39 20.96 -5.31
CA PHE A 178 1.87 20.76 -3.95
C PHE A 178 0.80 21.07 -2.90
N GLY A 179 0.73 20.21 -1.88
CA GLY A 179 -0.09 20.38 -0.69
C GLY A 179 0.70 20.07 0.58
N ILE A 180 0.04 20.22 1.73
CA ILE A 180 0.62 19.99 3.05
C ILE A 180 -0.25 19.00 3.81
N VAL A 181 0.38 18.00 4.43
CA VAL A 181 -0.26 17.01 5.31
C VAL A 181 0.56 16.86 6.59
N ASP A 182 -0.11 16.58 7.71
CA ASP A 182 0.56 16.16 8.93
C ASP A 182 0.71 14.64 9.05
N ASP A 183 1.43 14.20 10.08
CA ASP A 183 1.71 12.81 10.41
C ASP A 183 0.53 12.08 11.06
N LYS A 184 -0.63 12.77 11.17
CA LYS A 184 -1.93 12.21 11.55
C LYS A 184 -2.89 12.09 10.36
N GLY A 185 -2.41 12.39 9.15
CA GLY A 185 -3.18 12.32 7.92
C GLY A 185 -4.19 13.46 7.74
N ALA A 186 -4.05 14.55 8.49
CA ALA A 186 -4.83 15.77 8.30
C ALA A 186 -4.23 16.61 7.16
N ILE A 187 -5.07 16.96 6.18
CA ILE A 187 -4.66 17.83 5.07
C ILE A 187 -4.71 19.29 5.55
N ILE A 188 -3.54 19.90 5.72
CA ILE A 188 -3.40 21.31 6.11
C ILE A 188 -3.65 22.23 4.90
N LYS A 189 -3.19 21.81 3.71
CA LYS A 189 -3.41 22.53 2.46
C LYS A 189 -3.56 21.56 1.29
N VAL A 190 -4.65 21.72 0.53
CA VAL A 190 -4.96 20.87 -0.63
C VAL A 190 -4.05 21.20 -1.82
N ALA A 191 -3.59 20.16 -2.50
CA ALA A 191 -2.77 20.23 -3.72
C ALA A 191 -3.61 20.45 -5.00
N GLU A 192 -4.02 21.71 -5.26
CA GLU A 192 -4.90 22.04 -6.41
C GLU A 192 -4.21 22.85 -7.50
N ASN A 193 -3.64 24.02 -7.13
CA ASN A 193 -3.20 25.04 -8.08
C ASN A 193 -1.75 25.50 -7.85
N ASP A 194 -1.01 24.78 -7.02
CA ASP A 194 0.29 25.21 -6.53
C ASP A 194 1.44 24.42 -7.17
N LYS A 195 2.18 25.06 -8.08
CA LYS A 195 3.21 24.41 -8.91
C LYS A 195 4.60 24.33 -8.30
N PHE A 196 4.79 24.89 -7.11
CA PHE A 196 6.07 24.86 -6.40
C PHE A 196 5.83 24.69 -4.90
N GLY A 197 6.65 23.85 -4.27
CA GLY A 197 6.68 23.66 -2.82
C GLY A 197 8.10 23.39 -2.34
N CYS A 198 8.50 23.97 -1.21
CA CYS A 198 9.72 23.63 -0.51
C CYS A 198 9.50 23.60 1.01
N ASN A 199 10.25 22.73 1.70
CA ASN A 199 10.25 22.60 3.15
C ASN A 199 11.68 22.80 3.65
N PHE A 200 11.92 23.88 4.39
CA PHE A 200 13.25 24.21 4.88
C PHE A 200 13.19 24.97 6.20
N ASP A 201 14.05 24.60 7.15
CA ASP A 201 14.21 25.24 8.46
C ASP A 201 12.88 25.51 9.21
N GLY A 202 11.94 24.57 9.13
CA GLY A 202 10.66 24.64 9.84
C GLY A 202 9.58 25.45 9.15
N TYR A 203 9.81 25.86 7.91
CA TYR A 203 8.82 26.54 7.08
C TYR A 203 8.52 25.73 5.82
N ILE A 204 7.25 25.70 5.45
CA ILE A 204 6.83 25.22 4.14
C ILE A 204 6.36 26.42 3.32
N VAL A 205 6.97 26.61 2.15
CA VAL A 205 6.58 27.64 1.19
C VAL A 205 6.00 26.96 -0.04
N ILE A 206 4.77 27.35 -0.39
CA ILE A 206 4.05 26.85 -1.56
C ILE A 206 3.70 28.05 -2.45
N ALA A 207 3.86 27.90 -3.76
CA ALA A 207 3.57 28.97 -4.71
C ALA A 207 2.80 28.46 -5.94
N ASN A 208 1.93 29.31 -6.48
CA ASN A 208 1.09 28.98 -7.63
C ASN A 208 1.88 28.77 -8.93
N ARG A 209 3.09 29.32 -9.02
CA ARG A 209 4.00 29.16 -10.17
C ARG A 209 5.43 28.94 -9.67
N LYS A 210 6.21 28.18 -10.41
CA LYS A 210 7.64 27.97 -10.11
C LYS A 210 8.51 29.20 -10.44
N VAL A 211 8.12 29.95 -11.47
CA VAL A 211 8.81 31.17 -11.93
C VAL A 211 7.81 32.31 -11.84
N ALA A 212 8.22 33.45 -11.27
CA ALA A 212 7.40 34.64 -11.12
C ALA A 212 6.01 34.33 -10.49
N PRO A 213 5.97 33.77 -9.25
CA PRO A 213 4.72 33.44 -8.61
C PRO A 213 3.92 34.70 -8.32
N THR A 214 2.60 34.55 -8.42
CA THR A 214 1.66 35.62 -8.09
C THR A 214 0.93 35.39 -6.76
N LYS A 215 1.04 34.18 -6.22
CA LYS A 215 0.51 33.80 -4.90
C LYS A 215 1.54 32.93 -4.20
N ILE A 216 1.78 33.23 -2.94
CA ILE A 216 2.65 32.46 -2.05
C ILE A 216 1.85 32.15 -0.79
N PHE A 217 1.93 30.91 -0.34
CA PHE A 217 1.42 30.42 0.93
C PHE A 217 2.61 29.98 1.77
N VAL A 218 2.67 30.42 3.02
CA VAL A 218 3.75 30.03 3.95
C VAL A 218 3.13 29.43 5.20
N TYR A 219 3.63 28.27 5.62
CA TYR A 219 3.23 27.60 6.84
C TYR A 219 4.41 27.49 7.79
N ASP A 220 4.25 28.02 9.00
CA ASP A 220 5.21 27.84 10.09
C ASP A 220 4.94 26.49 10.76
N CYS A 221 5.82 25.52 10.53
CA CYS A 221 5.63 24.16 11.05
C CYS A 221 5.81 24.10 12.58
N LEU A 222 6.58 25.01 13.17
CA LEU A 222 6.81 25.07 14.61
C LEU A 222 5.56 25.57 15.34
N LYS A 223 4.97 26.66 14.83
CA LYS A 223 3.75 27.25 15.39
C LYS A 223 2.47 26.58 14.89
N LYS A 224 2.57 25.77 13.84
CA LYS A 224 1.45 25.12 13.16
C LYS A 224 0.41 26.13 12.63
N GLU A 225 0.87 27.27 12.13
CA GLU A 225 0.01 28.36 11.64
C GLU A 225 0.41 28.83 10.24
N VAL A 226 -0.56 29.40 9.53
CA VAL A 226 -0.32 30.08 8.26
C VAL A 226 0.27 31.45 8.54
N VAL A 227 1.41 31.76 7.90
CA VAL A 227 2.04 33.07 8.01
C VAL A 227 1.51 33.97 6.90
N LYS A 228 1.02 35.15 7.26
CA LYS A 228 0.57 36.16 6.29
C LYS A 228 1.79 36.73 5.55
N ILE A 229 1.72 36.73 4.22
CA ILE A 229 2.66 37.43 3.34
C ILE A 229 1.91 38.59 2.70
N PRO A 230 2.52 39.78 2.56
CA PRO A 230 1.93 40.89 1.82
C PRO A 230 1.61 40.46 0.39
N SER A 231 0.40 40.79 -0.06
CA SER A 231 0.00 40.67 -1.45
C SER A 231 0.90 41.51 -2.36
N ILE A 232 0.92 41.19 -3.65
CA ILE A 232 1.77 41.89 -4.63
C ILE A 232 1.48 43.39 -4.67
N SER A 233 0.21 43.78 -4.59
CA SER A 233 -0.22 45.17 -4.54
C SER A 233 0.24 45.90 -3.27
N GLU A 234 0.42 45.17 -2.16
CA GLU A 234 0.97 45.73 -0.92
C GLU A 234 2.49 45.86 -0.98
N ILE A 235 3.18 45.07 -1.82
CA ILE A 235 4.62 45.23 -2.06
C ILE A 235 4.90 46.46 -2.91
N GLY A 236 4.13 46.68 -3.98
CA GLY A 236 4.29 47.85 -4.82
C GLY A 236 3.20 48.00 -5.87
N PRO A 237 2.83 49.24 -6.25
CA PRO A 237 1.73 49.49 -7.17
C PRO A 237 2.00 49.02 -8.61
N LEU A 238 3.27 48.87 -8.99
CA LEU A 238 3.69 48.44 -10.34
C LEU A 238 4.19 46.99 -10.38
N THR A 239 4.28 46.34 -9.22
CA THR A 239 4.71 44.96 -9.08
C THR A 239 3.59 44.04 -9.58
N THR A 240 3.93 43.02 -10.36
CA THR A 240 2.97 42.05 -10.90
C THR A 240 3.22 40.63 -10.39
N ASN A 241 4.38 40.36 -9.80
CA ASN A 241 4.76 39.05 -9.25
C ASN A 241 5.87 39.17 -8.17
N TYR A 242 6.04 38.12 -7.37
CA TYR A 242 7.10 38.04 -6.35
C TYR A 242 8.48 37.64 -6.93
N GLY A 243 8.57 37.42 -8.24
CA GLY A 243 9.76 36.97 -8.98
C GLY A 243 10.41 35.72 -8.40
N LYS A 244 11.63 35.85 -7.85
CA LYS A 244 12.33 34.72 -7.23
C LYS A 244 11.99 34.62 -5.75
N VAL A 245 11.54 33.44 -5.33
CA VAL A 245 11.35 33.08 -3.91
C VAL A 245 12.54 32.22 -3.48
N THR A 246 13.21 32.62 -2.40
CA THR A 246 14.37 31.89 -1.82
C THR A 246 13.92 30.95 -0.69
N LEU A 247 14.83 30.11 -0.18
CA LEU A 247 14.53 29.33 1.02
C LEU A 247 14.41 30.24 2.23
N VAL A 248 13.40 29.96 3.07
CA VAL A 248 13.28 30.56 4.40
C VAL A 248 14.40 30.03 5.28
N ARG A 249 15.04 30.88 6.08
CA ARG A 249 16.06 30.46 7.05
C ARG A 249 15.47 30.32 8.45
N ALA A 250 16.14 29.59 9.35
CA ALA A 250 15.63 29.34 10.71
C ALA A 250 15.37 30.61 11.56
N ASN A 251 15.97 31.75 11.21
CA ASN A 251 15.63 33.05 11.81
C ASN A 251 14.28 33.62 11.33
N GLY A 252 13.61 32.99 10.36
CA GLY A 252 12.35 33.40 9.78
C GLY A 252 12.49 34.32 8.57
N SER A 253 13.71 34.62 8.12
CA SER A 253 13.91 35.54 6.98
C SER A 253 13.69 34.85 5.64
N LEU A 254 12.94 35.52 4.77
CA LEU A 254 12.65 35.14 3.38
C LEU A 254 13.03 36.29 2.46
N VAL A 255 13.76 36.01 1.37
CA VAL A 255 14.02 36.99 0.31
C VAL A 255 13.11 36.71 -0.88
N LEU A 256 12.41 37.74 -1.33
CA LEU A 256 11.69 37.81 -2.58
C LEU A 256 12.38 38.80 -3.52
N TYR A 257 12.29 38.54 -4.82
CA TYR A 257 12.78 39.43 -5.88
C TYR A 257 11.61 39.88 -6.75
N PRO A 258 10.71 40.75 -6.24
CA PRO A 258 9.56 41.19 -7.01
C PRO A 258 9.98 41.91 -8.29
N ASP A 259 9.16 41.85 -9.33
CA ASP A 259 9.42 42.63 -10.54
C ASP A 259 9.24 44.13 -10.27
N ARG A 260 10.04 44.97 -10.95
CA ARG A 260 9.90 46.43 -10.91
C ARG A 260 9.95 47.02 -9.50
N PHE A 261 10.85 46.48 -8.67
CA PHE A 261 11.05 46.92 -7.29
C PHE A 261 12.51 47.32 -7.07
N SER A 262 12.74 48.51 -6.50
CA SER A 262 14.07 49.16 -6.43
C SER A 262 14.96 48.63 -5.30
N SER A 263 14.55 47.56 -4.65
CA SER A 263 15.26 46.90 -3.55
C SER A 263 14.80 45.45 -3.45
N LEU A 264 15.53 44.62 -2.69
CA LEU A 264 15.04 43.27 -2.38
C LEU A 264 13.95 43.34 -1.32
N PHE A 265 12.93 42.51 -1.45
CA PHE A 265 11.89 42.38 -0.44
C PHE A 265 12.27 41.28 0.54
N ILE A 266 12.89 41.68 1.64
CA ILE A 266 13.27 40.79 2.75
C ILE A 266 12.15 40.82 3.78
N TYR A 267 11.53 39.68 4.06
CA TYR A 267 10.41 39.57 4.98
C TYR A 267 10.76 38.64 6.14
N ASN A 268 10.56 39.12 7.36
CA ASN A 268 10.68 38.31 8.57
C ASN A 268 9.32 37.69 8.87
N LEU A 269 9.22 36.37 8.69
CA LEU A 269 7.99 35.59 8.88
C LEU A 269 7.57 35.49 10.34
N LYS A 270 8.52 35.58 11.29
CA LYS A 270 8.20 35.54 12.72
C LYS A 270 7.58 36.84 13.20
N GLU A 271 8.11 37.95 12.72
CA GLU A 271 7.64 39.31 13.04
C GLU A 271 6.53 39.79 12.11
N GLN A 272 6.31 39.10 10.99
CA GLN A 272 5.39 39.46 9.91
C GLN A 272 5.61 40.88 9.38
N LYS A 273 6.89 41.26 9.24
CA LYS A 273 7.30 42.60 8.80
C LYS A 273 8.42 42.53 7.78
N ARG A 274 8.46 43.54 6.92
CA ARG A 274 9.60 43.77 6.03
C ARG A 274 10.81 44.17 6.86
N VAL A 275 11.95 43.58 6.55
CA VAL A 275 13.24 44.00 7.10
C VAL A 275 13.74 45.16 6.26
N GLU A 276 13.70 46.36 6.83
CA GLU A 276 14.20 47.57 6.20
C GLU A 276 15.49 48.00 6.91
N THR A 277 16.52 48.33 6.13
CA THR A 277 17.69 49.02 6.67
C THR A 277 17.32 50.49 6.80
N VAL A 278 17.26 50.99 8.04
CA VAL A 278 16.96 52.40 8.29
C VAL A 278 18.08 53.26 7.68
N GLU A 279 17.74 54.39 7.07
CA GLU A 279 18.71 55.26 6.36
C GLU A 279 19.90 55.68 7.25
N ALA A 280 19.66 55.93 8.54
CA ALA A 280 20.72 56.25 9.50
C ALA A 280 21.72 55.09 9.67
N GLU A 281 21.24 53.84 9.70
CA GLU A 281 22.08 52.66 9.78
C GLU A 281 22.82 52.41 8.47
N LYS A 282 22.14 52.58 7.33
CA LYS A 282 22.76 52.51 6.00
C LYS A 282 23.93 53.49 5.89
N LYS A 283 23.73 54.75 6.28
CA LYS A 283 24.79 55.77 6.29
C LYS A 283 25.98 55.34 7.16
N ARG A 284 25.72 54.87 8.39
CA ARG A 284 26.78 54.37 9.29
C ARG A 284 27.55 53.20 8.67
N ILE A 285 26.87 52.27 8.01
CA ILE A 285 27.51 51.15 7.32
C ILE A 285 28.41 51.67 6.19
N LEU A 286 27.93 52.60 5.38
CA LEU A 286 28.70 53.16 4.26
C LEU A 286 29.95 53.92 4.74
N GLU A 287 29.82 54.72 5.79
CA GLU A 287 30.94 55.40 6.46
C GLU A 287 32.02 54.40 6.88
N GLN A 288 31.62 53.34 7.59
CA GLN A 288 32.54 52.29 8.00
C GLN A 288 33.19 51.57 6.81
N LEU A 289 32.46 51.34 5.73
CA LEU A 289 33.02 50.70 4.53
C LEU A 289 34.04 51.61 3.82
N GLU A 290 33.81 52.92 3.75
CA GLU A 290 34.77 53.88 3.15
C GLU A 290 36.02 54.05 4.04
N GLU A 291 35.83 54.24 5.35
CA GLU A 291 36.93 54.38 6.32
C GLU A 291 37.88 53.18 6.30
N ASN A 292 37.33 51.97 6.19
CA ASN A 292 38.10 50.72 6.10
C ASN A 292 38.60 50.42 4.67
N LYS A 293 38.44 51.36 3.73
CA LYS A 293 38.82 51.25 2.32
C LYS A 293 38.23 50.00 1.65
N ILE A 294 37.04 49.58 2.07
CA ILE A 294 36.29 48.45 1.50
C ILE A 294 35.59 48.89 0.21
N ILE A 295 35.14 50.13 0.17
CA ILE A 295 34.58 50.82 -1.01
C ILE A 295 35.44 52.05 -1.34
N ASP A 296 35.31 52.59 -2.56
CA ASP A 296 36.11 53.74 -3.00
C ASP A 296 35.57 55.06 -2.44
N ARG A 297 34.23 55.23 -2.46
CA ARG A 297 33.51 56.41 -1.98
C ARG A 297 32.01 56.13 -1.87
N TYR A 298 31.28 56.86 -1.03
CA TYR A 298 29.81 56.91 -1.07
C TYR A 298 29.26 58.34 -1.20
N LYS A 299 27.97 58.45 -1.54
CA LYS A 299 27.20 59.71 -1.58
C LYS A 299 26.06 59.64 -0.56
N SER A 300 25.59 60.81 -0.12
CA SER A 300 24.50 60.93 0.85
C SER A 300 23.16 60.34 0.39
N ASP A 301 22.98 60.12 -0.92
CA ASP A 301 21.81 59.48 -1.52
C ASP A 301 21.90 57.95 -1.56
N GLY A 302 22.93 57.37 -0.93
CA GLY A 302 23.13 55.92 -0.87
C GLY A 302 23.80 55.31 -2.11
N ARG A 303 24.30 56.12 -3.05
CA ARG A 303 25.17 55.63 -4.12
C ARG A 303 26.57 55.34 -3.59
N VAL A 304 27.16 54.26 -4.09
CA VAL A 304 28.45 53.73 -3.66
C VAL A 304 29.32 53.44 -4.88
N ARG A 305 30.60 53.79 -4.79
CA ARG A 305 31.60 53.51 -5.83
C ARG A 305 32.47 52.32 -5.40
N ILE A 306 32.54 51.30 -6.25
CA ILE A 306 33.33 50.09 -6.05
C ILE A 306 34.08 49.82 -7.35
N ASN A 307 35.41 49.72 -7.29
CA ASN A 307 36.27 49.50 -8.45
C ASN A 307 35.94 50.49 -9.58
N ASP A 308 35.84 51.77 -9.23
CA ASP A 308 35.52 52.88 -10.12
C ASP A 308 34.09 52.93 -10.71
N VAL A 309 33.22 51.97 -10.39
CA VAL A 309 31.83 51.92 -10.88
C VAL A 309 30.84 52.31 -9.79
N TRP A 310 29.87 53.16 -10.14
CA TRP A 310 28.79 53.60 -9.24
C TRP A 310 27.61 52.62 -9.25
N TYR A 311 27.10 52.34 -8.05
CA TYR A 311 25.93 51.50 -7.79
C TYR A 311 25.01 52.19 -6.77
N HIS A 312 23.73 51.81 -6.76
CA HIS A 312 22.87 52.07 -5.60
C HIS A 312 23.04 50.95 -4.58
N PHE A 313 23.32 51.34 -3.33
CA PHE A 313 23.35 50.42 -2.20
C PHE A 313 21.93 49.97 -1.87
N GLY A 314 21.63 48.72 -2.20
CA GLY A 314 20.33 48.11 -2.00
C GLY A 314 20.19 47.44 -0.64
N SER A 315 19.48 46.30 -0.62
CA SER A 315 19.15 45.61 0.62
C SER A 315 20.35 44.84 1.20
N TYR A 316 20.50 44.92 2.53
CA TYR A 316 21.46 44.14 3.29
C TYR A 316 20.94 42.70 3.50
N LEU A 317 21.71 41.71 3.06
CA LEU A 317 21.37 40.29 3.16
C LEU A 317 21.97 39.60 4.39
N GLY A 318 22.71 40.32 5.23
CA GLY A 318 23.45 39.79 6.37
C GLY A 318 24.90 39.44 6.04
N GLY A 319 25.74 39.28 7.06
CA GLY A 319 27.14 38.81 6.92
C GLY A 319 28.07 39.71 6.09
N GLY A 320 27.74 41.00 5.94
CA GLY A 320 28.49 41.91 5.05
C GLY A 320 28.12 41.79 3.57
N ILE A 321 27.00 41.14 3.25
CA ILE A 321 26.55 40.90 1.87
C ILE A 321 25.43 41.88 1.52
N VAL A 322 25.56 42.57 0.40
CA VAL A 322 24.64 43.63 -0.03
C VAL A 322 24.26 43.44 -1.50
N ALA A 323 22.98 43.61 -1.82
CA ALA A 323 22.52 43.68 -3.20
C ALA A 323 22.80 45.06 -3.82
N MET A 324 23.35 45.08 -5.03
CA MET A 324 23.78 46.30 -5.71
C MET A 324 22.96 46.52 -6.99
N PHE A 325 22.41 47.72 -7.13
CA PHE A 325 21.57 48.12 -8.26
C PHE A 325 22.27 49.15 -9.15
N GLY A 326 21.82 49.29 -10.39
CA GLY A 326 22.46 50.17 -11.38
C GLY A 326 22.26 51.65 -11.05
N GLU A 327 23.28 52.49 -11.29
CA GLU A 327 23.22 53.94 -11.04
C GLU A 327 22.04 54.66 -11.73
N LYS A 328 21.69 54.24 -12.96
CA LYS A 328 20.63 54.89 -13.74
C LYS A 328 19.25 54.27 -13.56
N ASP A 329 19.20 53.03 -13.08
CA ASP A 329 17.98 52.24 -12.94
C ASP A 329 18.08 51.42 -11.66
N GLU A 330 17.45 51.93 -10.61
CA GLU A 330 17.45 51.32 -9.27
C GLU A 330 16.69 49.99 -9.23
N ASN A 331 15.93 49.63 -10.27
CA ASN A 331 15.29 48.32 -10.37
C ASN A 331 16.21 47.26 -11.01
N ASN A 332 17.35 47.67 -11.56
CA ASN A 332 18.27 46.80 -12.28
C ASN A 332 19.34 46.25 -11.35
N LEU A 333 19.08 45.06 -10.78
CA LEU A 333 20.06 44.32 -9.99
C LEU A 333 21.31 44.04 -10.84
N LYS A 334 22.47 44.56 -10.40
CA LYS A 334 23.76 44.37 -11.06
C LYS A 334 24.57 43.24 -10.46
N GLY A 335 24.43 42.98 -9.17
CA GLY A 335 25.16 41.93 -8.50
C GLY A 335 25.09 42.04 -6.98
N PHE A 336 26.03 41.36 -6.34
CA PHE A 336 26.15 41.29 -4.90
C PHE A 336 27.56 41.65 -4.47
N PHE A 337 27.67 42.48 -3.46
CA PHE A 337 28.96 42.86 -2.88
C PHE A 337 29.19 42.12 -1.56
N PHE A 338 30.33 41.45 -1.46
CA PHE A 338 30.81 40.73 -0.28
C PHE A 338 31.90 41.58 0.38
N SER A 339 31.52 42.35 1.41
CA SER A 339 32.42 43.32 2.06
C SER A 339 33.65 42.69 2.69
N SER A 340 33.52 41.45 3.20
CA SER A 340 34.60 40.69 3.84
C SER A 340 35.81 40.45 2.93
N ARG A 341 35.60 40.38 1.60
CA ARG A 341 36.64 40.21 0.58
C ARG A 341 36.73 41.36 -0.40
N LYS A 342 35.98 42.45 -0.20
CA LYS A 342 35.85 43.56 -1.15
C LYS A 342 35.50 43.07 -2.57
N LYS A 343 34.68 42.02 -2.66
CA LYS A 343 34.39 41.32 -3.92
C LYS A 343 33.00 41.67 -4.43
N PHE A 344 32.91 42.19 -5.65
CA PHE A 344 31.67 42.31 -6.38
C PHE A 344 31.45 41.06 -7.24
N VAL A 345 30.25 40.46 -7.16
CA VAL A 345 29.85 39.29 -7.95
C VAL A 345 28.66 39.70 -8.83
N PRO A 346 28.81 39.73 -10.17
CA PRO A 346 27.75 40.18 -11.06
C PRO A 346 26.60 39.17 -11.19
N VAL A 347 25.41 39.63 -11.57
CA VAL A 347 24.21 38.78 -11.81
C VAL A 347 24.44 37.71 -12.87
N SER A 348 25.37 37.92 -13.81
CA SER A 348 25.77 36.92 -14.80
C SER A 348 26.44 35.67 -14.17
N GLU A 349 27.04 35.83 -12.99
CA GLU A 349 27.66 34.73 -12.24
C GLU A 349 26.76 34.20 -11.12
N LEU A 350 25.95 35.08 -10.53
CA LEU A 350 25.09 34.78 -9.38
C LEU A 350 23.79 35.55 -9.49
N ASN A 351 22.72 34.90 -9.93
CA ASN A 351 21.45 35.54 -10.27
C ASN A 351 20.72 36.09 -9.05
N TYR A 352 20.68 35.30 -7.97
CA TYR A 352 19.91 35.60 -6.76
C TYR A 352 20.64 35.09 -5.51
N LEU A 353 20.39 35.76 -4.39
CA LEU A 353 20.81 35.36 -3.05
C LEU A 353 19.63 35.33 -2.06
N GLY A 354 19.65 34.38 -1.12
CA GLY A 354 18.78 34.36 0.05
C GLY A 354 19.31 35.26 1.17
N VAL A 355 18.94 34.96 2.42
CA VAL A 355 19.52 35.63 3.61
C VAL A 355 20.71 34.85 4.13
N PHE A 356 21.76 35.58 4.52
CA PHE A 356 22.91 35.04 5.23
C PHE A 356 22.51 34.68 6.66
N TYR A 357 22.65 33.40 7.00
CA TYR A 357 22.31 32.86 8.31
C TYR A 357 23.18 31.63 8.58
N ASP A 358 23.70 31.55 9.82
CA ASP A 358 24.54 30.44 10.28
C ASP A 358 25.76 30.21 9.37
N ASP A 359 26.47 31.31 9.07
CA ASP A 359 27.63 31.36 8.18
C ASP A 359 27.41 30.94 6.72
N LYS A 360 26.16 30.74 6.32
CA LYS A 360 25.79 30.33 4.96
C LYS A 360 24.73 31.23 4.33
N ILE A 361 24.82 31.44 3.03
CA ILE A 361 23.79 32.08 2.20
C ILE A 361 23.48 31.20 1.00
N GLN A 362 22.19 31.06 0.70
CA GLN A 362 21.76 30.37 -0.53
C GLN A 362 22.03 31.29 -1.73
N GLY A 363 22.65 30.77 -2.78
CA GLY A 363 22.86 31.44 -4.05
C GLY A 363 22.32 30.65 -5.24
N PHE A 364 22.02 31.37 -6.32
CA PHE A 364 21.49 30.79 -7.55
C PHE A 364 22.40 31.15 -8.73
N LYS A 365 22.93 30.14 -9.42
CA LYS A 365 23.70 30.29 -10.67
C LYS A 365 22.97 29.56 -11.79
N GLY A 366 22.21 30.30 -12.57
CA GLY A 366 21.18 29.80 -13.46
C GLY A 366 20.17 28.95 -12.69
N ASN A 367 20.03 27.69 -13.09
CA ASN A 367 19.17 26.71 -12.41
C ASN A 367 19.85 25.97 -11.25
N LYS A 368 21.14 26.20 -11.01
CA LYS A 368 21.90 25.54 -9.93
C LYS A 368 21.80 26.33 -8.64
N ILE A 369 21.55 25.64 -7.54
CA ILE A 369 21.62 26.19 -6.18
C ILE A 369 23.04 25.96 -5.67
N LEU A 370 23.62 26.99 -5.06
CA LEU A 370 24.93 26.96 -4.40
C LEU A 370 24.77 27.47 -2.98
N TRP A 371 25.65 27.05 -2.10
CA TRP A 371 25.76 27.62 -0.76
C TRP A 371 27.09 28.35 -0.66
N LEU A 372 27.04 29.59 -0.17
CA LEU A 372 28.20 30.46 -0.08
C LEU A 372 28.43 30.86 1.37
N ASN A 373 29.69 31.07 1.75
CA ASN A 373 30.03 31.72 3.02
C ASN A 373 30.05 33.26 2.87
N ARG A 374 30.44 33.96 3.94
CA ARG A 374 30.54 35.43 3.95
C ARG A 374 31.56 36.02 2.97
N THR A 375 32.49 35.20 2.44
CA THR A 375 33.52 35.61 1.47
C THR A 375 33.12 35.32 0.03
N GLY A 376 31.97 34.67 -0.19
CA GLY A 376 31.47 34.27 -1.50
C GLY A 376 32.12 32.99 -2.04
N ASP A 377 32.81 32.22 -1.19
CA ASP A 377 33.34 30.90 -1.55
C ASP A 377 32.23 29.85 -1.45
N VAL A 378 32.23 28.90 -2.38
CA VAL A 378 31.28 27.78 -2.37
C VAL A 378 31.60 26.84 -1.21
N ILE A 379 30.58 26.53 -0.43
CA ILE A 379 30.64 25.66 0.74
C ILE A 379 29.56 24.59 0.65
N GLU A 380 29.61 23.65 1.57
CA GLU A 380 28.59 22.61 1.70
C GLU A 380 27.22 23.19 2.01
N GLU A 381 26.19 22.47 1.57
CA GLU A 381 24.79 22.82 1.77
C GLU A 381 24.44 23.06 3.23
N SER A 382 23.55 24.03 3.49
CA SER A 382 23.00 24.21 4.83
C SER A 382 22.15 23.01 5.19
N GLU A 383 22.45 22.39 6.32
CA GLU A 383 21.59 21.35 6.88
C GLU A 383 20.24 21.96 7.26
N ASN A 384 19.16 21.30 6.87
CA ASN A 384 17.82 21.64 7.34
C ASN A 384 17.68 21.09 8.76
N LYS A 385 17.87 21.96 9.76
CA LYS A 385 17.92 21.59 11.19
C LYS A 385 16.63 20.95 11.71
N LEU A 386 15.52 21.13 10.98
CA LEU A 386 14.20 20.62 11.33
C LEU A 386 13.73 19.49 10.42
N HIS A 387 14.58 18.92 9.57
CA HIS A 387 14.18 17.87 8.63
C HIS A 387 13.93 16.49 9.25
N LYS A 388 14.62 16.13 10.34
CA LYS A 388 14.57 14.76 10.86
C LYS A 388 13.31 14.49 11.69
N TYR A 389 12.36 13.75 11.10
CA TYR A 389 11.21 13.21 11.81
C TYR A 389 11.63 12.26 12.94
N LYS A 390 10.94 12.35 14.07
CA LYS A 390 11.14 11.51 15.26
C LYS A 390 9.85 10.90 15.80
N GLY A 391 8.72 11.12 15.13
CA GLY A 391 7.46 10.51 15.52
C GLY A 391 7.34 9.08 15.02
N ASN A 392 6.19 8.47 15.29
CA ASN A 392 5.95 7.04 15.06
C ASN A 392 5.28 6.75 13.72
N SER A 393 4.83 7.78 12.99
CA SER A 393 4.09 7.58 11.75
C SER A 393 4.99 7.15 10.58
N VAL A 394 4.48 6.24 9.76
CA VAL A 394 5.11 5.82 8.49
C VAL A 394 4.12 5.96 7.35
N VAL A 395 4.64 6.37 6.20
CA VAL A 395 3.89 6.40 4.95
C VAL A 395 4.06 5.06 4.25
N GLU A 396 2.96 4.34 4.06
CA GLU A 396 2.92 3.09 3.30
C GLU A 396 2.11 3.31 2.01
N LYS A 397 2.64 2.84 0.88
CA LYS A 397 1.94 2.91 -0.40
C LYS A 397 0.89 1.79 -0.44
N ASN A 398 -0.39 2.16 -0.59
CA ASN A 398 -1.50 1.23 -0.71
C ASN A 398 -1.72 0.83 -2.19
N ASP A 399 -1.89 1.82 -3.07
CA ASP A 399 -1.98 1.64 -4.52
C ASP A 399 -1.09 2.69 -5.23
N ASP A 400 -1.09 2.71 -6.57
CA ASP A 400 -0.28 3.63 -7.36
C ASP A 400 -0.40 5.12 -7.04
N LYS A 401 -1.54 5.54 -6.48
CA LYS A 401 -1.82 6.94 -6.11
C LYS A 401 -2.49 7.09 -4.74
N SER A 402 -2.34 6.09 -3.88
CA SER A 402 -2.95 6.11 -2.55
C SER A 402 -1.95 5.66 -1.49
N PHE A 403 -1.92 6.38 -0.39
CA PHE A 403 -1.00 6.15 0.72
C PHE A 403 -1.77 6.04 2.03
N PHE A 404 -1.31 5.15 2.91
CA PHE A 404 -1.69 5.16 4.32
C PHE A 404 -0.61 5.85 5.12
N ILE A 405 -1.04 6.57 6.14
CA ILE A 405 -0.16 6.99 7.24
C ILE A 405 -0.47 6.03 8.37
N ILE A 406 0.53 5.28 8.83
CA ILE A 406 0.36 4.24 9.85
C ILE A 406 1.15 4.65 11.07
N ASP A 407 0.50 4.67 12.23
CA ASP A 407 1.21 4.78 13.50
C ASP A 407 1.85 3.44 13.85
N LYS A 408 3.18 3.42 14.02
CA LYS A 408 3.91 2.21 14.38
C LYS A 408 3.62 1.70 15.78
N GLU A 409 3.20 2.57 16.69
CA GLU A 409 2.96 2.19 18.08
C GLU A 409 1.61 1.49 18.24
N SER A 410 0.53 2.13 17.77
CA SER A 410 -0.81 1.53 17.77
C SER A 410 -1.03 0.52 16.64
N ASN A 411 -0.18 0.51 15.61
CA ASN A 411 -0.30 -0.31 14.40
C ASN A 411 -1.62 -0.07 13.64
N LYS A 412 -2.04 1.21 13.56
CA LYS A 412 -3.30 1.64 12.92
C LYS A 412 -3.08 2.68 11.84
N ILE A 413 -3.99 2.70 10.87
CA ILE A 413 -4.09 3.72 9.83
C ILE A 413 -4.62 5.02 10.44
N LEU A 414 -3.97 6.13 10.15
CA LEU A 414 -4.30 7.48 10.60
C LEU A 414 -4.89 8.29 9.44
N LYS A 415 -6.05 8.92 9.69
CA LYS A 415 -6.64 9.91 8.78
C LYS A 415 -7.37 10.98 9.58
N ASP A 416 -7.01 12.25 9.36
CA ASP A 416 -7.62 13.40 10.05
C ASP A 416 -7.63 13.26 11.59
N GLY A 417 -6.63 12.58 12.15
CA GLY A 417 -6.53 12.28 13.58
C GLY A 417 -7.37 11.10 14.07
N GLU A 418 -8.14 10.44 13.21
CA GLU A 418 -8.82 9.18 13.51
C GLU A 418 -7.92 7.97 13.25
N GLU A 419 -8.10 6.93 14.06
CA GLU A 419 -7.41 5.66 13.94
C GLU A 419 -8.31 4.58 13.32
N PHE A 420 -7.74 3.71 12.49
CA PHE A 420 -8.43 2.56 11.91
C PHE A 420 -7.52 1.32 11.90
N PRO A 421 -8.00 0.17 12.41
CA PRO A 421 -7.17 -1.03 12.54
C PRO A 421 -6.67 -1.55 11.18
N LEU A 422 -5.50 -2.17 11.17
CA LEU A 422 -5.04 -2.94 10.01
C LEU A 422 -5.87 -4.21 9.82
N LEU A 423 -5.84 -4.78 8.61
CA LEU A 423 -6.69 -5.92 8.25
C LEU A 423 -6.58 -7.08 9.24
N LYS A 424 -5.35 -7.39 9.70
CA LYS A 424 -5.13 -8.48 10.65
C LYS A 424 -5.90 -8.26 11.95
N GLU A 425 -5.78 -7.07 12.56
CA GLU A 425 -6.46 -6.71 13.79
C GLU A 425 -7.98 -6.60 13.60
N PHE A 426 -8.44 -6.19 12.41
CA PHE A 426 -9.87 -6.11 12.09
C PHE A 426 -10.55 -7.48 11.93
N LEU A 427 -9.79 -8.53 11.61
CA LEU A 427 -10.30 -9.90 11.42
C LEU A 427 -10.36 -10.71 12.73
N GLU A 428 -9.62 -10.27 13.76
CA GLU A 428 -9.64 -10.83 15.12
C GLU A 428 -10.95 -10.40 15.84
#